data_AF-Y0KK85-F1
#
_entry.id   AF-Y0KK85-F1
#
_cell.length_a   1.000
_cell.length_b   1.000
_cell.length_c   1.000
_cell.angle_alpha   90.00
_cell.angle_beta   90.00
_cell.angle_gamma   90.00
#
_symmetry.space_group_name_H-M   'P 1'
#
loop_
_entity.id
_entity.type
_entity.pdbx_description
1 polymer ?
#
loop_
_entity_poly.entity_id
_entity_poly.type
_entity_poly.pdbx_seq_one_letter_code
_entity_poly.pdbx_strand_id
1 'polypeptide(L)'
;MVESLRKFFRDFISGRLGLPITFWLYGVLIALTLDFLTSKATTLWQVVLIVTITLVHLVLIVVAVWNASKLYLGSRYWKWLARLVVIINVFKWLWHLPLLASTLSSALGFPIYSDKYWLMGIKNNTYVCERPEYFDTPQRLAKRKNCGMKVDPKGELIGVRCHKGLYLYTYNKETCLKYLNRIKPRDNLSN
;
A
#
# COMPACT_ATOMS: atom_id res chain seq x y z
N MET A 1 0.82 -11.32 35.90
CA MET A 1 0.20 -10.81 34.65
C MET A 1 0.52 -11.70 33.43
N VAL A 2 1.79 -12.11 33.24
CA VAL A 2 2.23 -12.97 32.13
C VAL A 2 1.57 -14.36 32.09
N GLU A 3 1.34 -14.99 33.26
CA GLU A 3 0.66 -16.30 33.37
C GLU A 3 -0.76 -16.28 32.78
N SER A 4 -1.51 -15.22 33.07
CA SER A 4 -2.89 -15.03 32.61
C SER A 4 -2.94 -14.87 31.08
N LEU A 5 -2.03 -14.07 30.52
CA LEU A 5 -1.87 -13.91 29.07
C LEU A 5 -1.56 -15.24 28.39
N ARG A 6 -0.61 -16.01 28.93
CA ARG A 6 -0.24 -17.32 28.36
C ARG A 6 -1.42 -18.29 28.36
N LYS A 7 -2.17 -18.34 29.47
CA LYS A 7 -3.38 -19.17 29.59
C LYS A 7 -4.45 -18.72 28.58
N PHE A 8 -4.69 -17.41 28.49
CA PHE A 8 -5.65 -16.83 27.54
C PHE A 8 -5.29 -17.15 26.08
N PHE A 9 -4.04 -16.94 25.66
CA PHE A 9 -3.58 -17.26 24.30
C PHE A 9 -3.72 -18.76 24.01
N ARG A 10 -3.42 -19.62 24.98
CA ARG A 10 -3.61 -21.07 24.86
C ARG A 10 -5.09 -21.42 24.68
N ASP A 11 -5.98 -20.81 25.45
CA ASP A 11 -7.42 -21.05 25.36
C ASP A 11 -8.02 -20.50 24.04
N PHE A 12 -7.50 -19.38 23.55
CA PHE A 12 -7.85 -18.81 22.25
C PHE A 12 -7.42 -19.72 21.09
N ILE A 13 -6.14 -20.09 21.01
CA ILE A 13 -5.60 -20.93 19.93
C ILE A 13 -6.22 -22.33 19.96
N SER A 14 -6.45 -22.88 21.16
CA SER A 14 -7.11 -24.18 21.29
C SER A 14 -8.61 -24.15 20.99
N GLY A 15 -9.21 -22.97 20.79
CA GLY A 15 -10.62 -22.81 20.46
C GLY A 15 -11.57 -23.01 21.63
N ARG A 16 -11.05 -23.07 22.87
CA ARG A 16 -11.84 -23.28 24.11
C ARG A 16 -12.72 -22.08 24.48
N LEU A 17 -12.43 -20.90 23.94
CA LEU A 17 -13.27 -19.71 24.09
C LEU A 17 -14.62 -19.82 23.36
N GLY A 18 -14.80 -20.85 22.53
CA GLY A 18 -16.03 -21.07 21.78
C GLY A 18 -16.07 -20.31 20.45
N LEU A 19 -16.82 -20.88 19.50
CA LEU A 19 -16.94 -20.37 18.13
C LEU A 19 -17.49 -18.94 18.05
N PRO A 20 -18.55 -18.54 18.79
CA PRO A 20 -19.13 -17.21 18.63
C PRO A 20 -18.16 -16.11 19.07
N ILE A 21 -17.47 -16.31 20.19
CA ILE A 21 -16.52 -15.35 20.74
C ILE A 21 -15.30 -15.24 19.83
N THR A 22 -14.72 -16.37 19.44
CA THR A 22 -13.57 -16.39 18.52
C THR A 22 -13.91 -15.72 17.19
N PHE A 23 -15.05 -16.04 16.59
CA PHE A 23 -15.44 -15.49 15.30
C PHE A 23 -15.85 -14.01 15.35
N TRP A 24 -16.81 -13.63 16.19
CA TRP A 24 -17.35 -12.26 16.21
C TRP A 24 -16.39 -11.28 16.85
N LEU A 25 -15.88 -11.61 18.05
CA LEU A 25 -15.07 -10.69 18.82
C LEU A 25 -13.64 -10.60 18.27
N TYR A 26 -13.01 -11.73 18.00
CA TYR A 26 -11.61 -11.73 17.56
C TYR A 26 -11.45 -11.75 16.05
N GLY A 27 -12.41 -12.31 15.31
CA GLY A 27 -12.42 -12.24 13.85
C GLY A 27 -12.97 -10.90 13.36
N VAL A 28 -14.27 -10.67 13.55
CA VAL A 28 -14.98 -9.54 12.93
C VAL A 28 -14.60 -8.21 13.56
N LEU A 29 -14.67 -8.06 14.89
CA LEU A 29 -14.44 -6.78 15.55
C LEU A 29 -12.98 -6.31 15.41
N ILE A 30 -12.00 -7.20 15.54
CA ILE A 30 -10.59 -6.85 15.31
C ILE A 30 -10.35 -6.52 13.84
N ALA A 31 -10.92 -7.28 12.89
CA ALA A 31 -10.80 -6.95 11.48
C ALA A 31 -11.36 -5.56 11.15
N LEU A 32 -12.54 -5.21 11.68
CA LEU A 32 -13.12 -3.86 11.53
C LEU A 32 -12.23 -2.78 12.14
N THR A 33 -11.64 -3.06 13.30
CA THR A 33 -10.73 -2.13 13.97
C THR A 33 -9.47 -1.91 13.12
N LEU A 34 -8.87 -2.97 12.59
CA LEU A 34 -7.69 -2.90 11.72
C LEU A 34 -7.99 -2.20 10.39
N ASP A 35 -9.16 -2.43 9.80
CA ASP A 35 -9.60 -1.76 8.57
C ASP A 35 -9.79 -0.26 8.81
N PHE A 36 -10.42 0.11 9.93
CA PHE A 36 -10.55 1.50 10.35
C PHE A 36 -9.18 2.16 10.57
N LEU A 37 -8.25 1.51 11.27
CA LEU A 37 -6.88 2.03 11.45
C LEU A 37 -6.17 2.21 10.10
N THR A 38 -6.32 1.25 9.19
CA THR A 38 -5.73 1.32 7.84
C THR A 38 -6.27 2.53 7.07
N SER A 39 -7.57 2.83 7.19
CA SER A 39 -8.18 4.01 6.55
C SER A 39 -7.64 5.36 7.05
N LYS A 40 -7.09 5.39 8.27
CA LYS A 40 -6.50 6.58 8.90
C LYS A 40 -4.98 6.67 8.70
N ALA A 41 -4.35 5.64 8.14
CA ALA A 41 -2.91 5.64 7.92
C ALA A 41 -2.54 6.69 6.86
N THR A 42 -1.65 7.62 7.24
CA THR A 42 -1.18 8.70 6.35
C THR A 42 0.25 8.48 5.86
N THR A 43 0.98 7.57 6.52
CA THR A 43 2.38 7.27 6.22
C THR A 43 2.57 5.82 5.79
N LEU A 44 3.54 5.59 4.91
CA LEU A 44 3.90 4.24 4.46
C LEU A 44 4.28 3.31 5.61
N TRP A 45 5.04 3.82 6.57
CA TRP A 45 5.48 3.04 7.73
C TRP A 45 4.29 2.54 8.58
N GLN A 46 3.28 3.37 8.78
CA GLN A 46 2.04 2.95 9.46
C GLN A 46 1.31 1.85 8.69
N VAL A 47 1.21 1.97 7.36
CA VAL A 47 0.59 0.93 6.53
C VAL A 47 1.34 -0.39 6.66
N VAL A 48 2.67 -0.37 6.56
CA VAL A 48 3.51 -1.57 6.70
C VAL A 48 3.28 -2.23 8.07
N LEU A 49 3.35 -1.46 9.17
CA LEU A 49 3.12 -2.00 10.52
C LEU A 49 1.73 -2.61 10.68
N ILE A 50 0.67 -1.92 10.24
CA ILE A 50 -0.71 -2.41 10.36
C ILE A 50 -0.88 -3.70 9.54
N VAL A 51 -0.33 -3.74 8.33
CA VAL A 51 -0.37 -4.94 7.49
C VAL A 51 0.33 -6.12 8.16
N THR A 52 1.52 -5.91 8.75
CA THR A 52 2.24 -6.97 9.46
C THR A 52 1.43 -7.52 10.63
N ILE A 53 0.86 -6.62 11.46
CA ILE A 53 0.00 -7.01 12.58
C ILE A 53 -1.21 -7.80 12.07
N THR A 54 -1.82 -7.33 10.98
CA THR A 54 -3.01 -7.97 10.41
C THR A 54 -2.71 -9.37 9.87
N LEU A 55 -1.57 -9.57 9.22
CA LEU A 55 -1.13 -10.89 8.75
C LEU A 55 -0.91 -11.87 9.90
N VAL A 56 -0.23 -11.45 10.96
CA VAL A 56 -0.02 -12.29 12.15
C VAL A 56 -1.37 -12.65 12.79
N HIS A 57 -2.26 -11.67 12.95
CA HIS A 57 -3.60 -11.88 13.48
C HIS A 57 -4.43 -12.82 12.60
N LEU A 58 -4.33 -12.69 11.28
CA LEU A 58 -5.02 -13.55 10.32
C LEU A 58 -4.63 -15.02 10.49
N VAL A 59 -3.34 -15.33 10.66
CA VAL A 59 -2.88 -16.70 10.90
C VAL A 59 -3.45 -17.23 12.21
N LEU A 60 -3.38 -16.42 13.28
CA LEU A 60 -3.89 -16.81 14.59
C LEU A 60 -5.40 -17.08 14.57
N ILE A 61 -6.19 -16.21 13.93
CA ILE A 61 -7.64 -16.37 13.87
C ILE A 61 -8.05 -17.56 13.02
N VAL A 62 -7.33 -17.86 11.93
CA VAL A 62 -7.58 -19.05 11.10
C VAL A 62 -7.44 -20.31 11.94
N VAL A 63 -6.34 -20.44 12.70
CA VAL A 63 -6.09 -21.58 13.57
C VAL A 63 -7.12 -21.64 14.70
N ALA A 64 -7.40 -20.52 15.36
CA ALA A 64 -8.35 -20.45 16.47
C ALA A 64 -9.78 -20.84 16.04
N VAL A 65 -10.27 -20.30 14.92
CA VAL A 65 -11.60 -20.63 14.38
C VAL A 65 -11.64 -22.08 13.91
N TRP A 66 -10.58 -22.58 13.28
CA TRP A 66 -10.49 -23.98 12.86
C TRP A 66 -10.61 -24.92 14.07
N ASN A 67 -9.88 -24.65 15.14
CA ASN A 67 -9.95 -25.44 16.38
C ASN A 67 -11.30 -25.27 17.10
N ALA A 68 -11.81 -24.04 17.22
CA ALA A 68 -13.11 -23.77 17.84
C ALA A 68 -14.26 -24.47 17.08
N SER A 69 -14.19 -24.53 15.75
CA SER A 69 -15.20 -25.23 14.93
C SER A 69 -15.22 -26.74 15.13
N LYS A 70 -14.08 -27.36 15.49
CA LYS A 70 -14.01 -28.78 15.84
C LYS A 70 -14.68 -29.03 17.19
N LEU A 71 -14.45 -28.15 18.16
CA LEU A 71 -14.97 -28.27 19.53
C LEU A 71 -16.41 -27.79 19.70
N TYR A 72 -16.95 -27.03 18.75
CA TYR A 72 -18.30 -26.48 18.84
C TYR A 72 -19.33 -27.62 18.91
N LEU A 73 -20.22 -27.61 19.90
CA LEU A 73 -21.27 -28.65 20.05
C LEU A 73 -22.61 -28.23 19.42
N GLY A 74 -22.75 -26.96 19.02
CA GLY A 74 -23.98 -26.43 18.42
C GLY A 74 -24.19 -26.86 16.96
N SER A 75 -25.12 -26.17 16.31
CA SER A 75 -25.56 -26.48 14.94
C SER A 75 -24.40 -26.56 13.93
N ARG A 76 -24.46 -27.58 13.06
CA ARG A 76 -23.43 -27.83 12.03
C ARG A 76 -23.33 -26.69 11.01
N TYR A 77 -24.43 -25.96 10.77
CA TYR A 77 -24.45 -24.81 9.84
C TYR A 77 -23.49 -23.72 10.29
N TRP A 78 -23.46 -23.39 11.59
CA TRP A 78 -22.57 -22.37 12.14
C TRP A 78 -21.09 -22.73 12.02
N LYS A 79 -20.75 -24.02 12.19
CA LYS A 79 -19.37 -24.50 12.01
C LYS A 79 -18.90 -24.27 10.58
N TRP A 80 -19.75 -24.62 9.61
CA TRP A 80 -19.45 -24.48 8.19
C TRP A 80 -19.35 -23.02 7.78
N LEU A 81 -20.29 -22.18 8.23
CA LEU A 81 -20.29 -20.75 7.92
C LEU A 81 -19.00 -20.07 8.42
N ALA A 82 -18.60 -20.33 9.67
CA ALA A 82 -17.39 -19.74 10.23
C ALA A 82 -16.13 -20.14 9.45
N ARG A 83 -16.00 -21.42 9.05
CA ARG A 83 -14.88 -21.89 8.23
C ARG A 83 -14.88 -21.23 6.85
N LEU A 84 -16.04 -21.15 6.21
CA LEU A 84 -16.17 -20.61 4.87
C LEU A 84 -15.79 -19.12 4.84
N VAL A 85 -16.26 -18.34 5.82
CA VAL A 85 -15.88 -16.93 5.96
C VAL A 85 -14.37 -16.77 6.16
N VAL A 86 -13.75 -17.59 7.01
CA VAL A 86 -12.29 -17.55 7.22
C VAL A 86 -11.54 -17.86 5.92
N ILE A 87 -11.98 -18.87 5.16
CA ILE A 87 -11.37 -19.23 3.87
C ILE A 87 -11.49 -18.08 2.88
N ILE A 88 -12.67 -17.47 2.73
CA ILE A 88 -12.88 -16.30 1.87
C ILE A 88 -11.93 -15.16 2.29
N ASN A 89 -11.78 -14.92 3.59
CA ASN A 89 -10.92 -13.88 4.09
C ASN A 89 -9.44 -14.14 3.74
N VAL A 90 -8.98 -15.38 3.84
CA VAL A 90 -7.63 -15.78 3.40
C VAL A 90 -7.46 -15.52 1.90
N PHE A 91 -8.43 -15.90 1.06
CA PHE A 91 -8.37 -15.62 -0.38
C PHE A 91 -8.32 -14.12 -0.69
N LYS A 92 -9.12 -13.31 0.00
CA LYS A 92 -9.09 -11.84 -0.12
C LYS A 92 -7.68 -11.30 0.18
N TRP A 93 -7.07 -11.74 1.28
CA TRP A 93 -5.71 -11.34 1.63
C TRP A 93 -4.66 -11.84 0.63
N LEU A 94 -4.81 -13.07 0.13
CA LEU A 94 -3.93 -13.64 -0.90
C LEU A 94 -3.96 -12.80 -2.19
N TRP A 95 -5.13 -12.30 -2.58
CA TRP A 95 -5.28 -11.39 -3.71
C TRP A 95 -4.56 -10.04 -3.52
N HIS A 96 -4.49 -9.56 -2.27
CA HIS A 96 -3.81 -8.31 -1.94
C HIS A 96 -2.29 -8.47 -1.71
N LEU A 97 -1.76 -9.69 -1.60
CA LEU A 97 -0.33 -9.94 -1.40
C LEU A 97 0.58 -9.36 -2.49
N PRO A 98 0.26 -9.42 -3.81
CA PRO A 98 1.11 -8.80 -4.83
C PRO A 98 1.20 -7.28 -4.67
N LEU A 99 0.08 -6.64 -4.31
CA LEU A 99 0.03 -5.22 -4.00
C LEU A 99 0.92 -4.91 -2.78
N LEU A 100 0.86 -5.72 -1.74
CA LEU A 100 1.73 -5.58 -0.57
C LEU A 100 3.19 -5.85 -0.87
N ALA A 101 3.51 -6.83 -1.70
CA ALA A 101 4.88 -7.14 -2.11
C ALA A 101 5.49 -5.97 -2.89
N SER A 102 4.72 -5.35 -3.78
CA SER A 102 5.13 -4.11 -4.43
C SER A 102 5.30 -2.97 -3.41
N THR A 103 4.35 -2.71 -2.51
CA THR A 103 4.54 -1.61 -1.55
C THR A 103 5.70 -1.83 -0.58
N LEU A 104 5.97 -3.06 -0.15
CA LEU A 104 7.13 -3.44 0.64
C LEU A 104 8.44 -3.25 -0.12
N SER A 105 8.49 -3.57 -1.42
CA SER A 105 9.68 -3.29 -2.22
C SER A 105 9.94 -1.77 -2.29
N SER A 106 8.92 -0.93 -2.46
CA SER A 106 9.09 0.53 -2.30
C SER A 106 9.57 0.97 -0.92
N ALA A 107 9.06 0.36 0.15
CA ALA A 107 9.41 0.74 1.51
C ALA A 107 10.86 0.35 1.88
N LEU A 108 11.39 -0.72 1.28
CA LEU A 108 12.78 -1.17 1.43
C LEU A 108 13.78 -0.40 0.56
N GLY A 109 13.35 0.67 -0.12
CA GLY A 109 14.22 1.52 -0.92
C GLY A 109 14.35 1.10 -2.39
N PHE A 110 13.45 0.26 -2.92
CA PHE A 110 13.34 0.06 -4.37
C PHE A 110 12.38 1.12 -4.94
N PRO A 111 12.86 2.17 -5.63
CA PRO A 111 12.00 3.24 -6.11
C PRO A 111 10.91 2.67 -7.05
N ILE A 112 9.64 2.75 -6.63
CA ILE A 112 8.52 2.45 -7.53
C ILE A 112 8.31 3.66 -8.41
N TYR A 113 8.78 3.48 -9.64
CA TYR A 113 8.62 4.43 -10.71
C TYR A 113 7.22 4.34 -11.31
N SER A 114 6.58 5.50 -11.53
CA SER A 114 5.38 5.55 -12.35
C SER A 114 5.72 5.16 -13.79
N ASP A 115 4.92 4.28 -14.37
CA ASP A 115 4.96 3.89 -15.79
C ASP A 115 4.37 4.97 -16.71
N LYS A 116 3.47 5.80 -16.18
CA LYS A 116 2.67 6.78 -16.95
C LYS A 116 3.32 8.14 -17.15
N TYR A 117 4.30 8.50 -16.32
CA TYR A 117 4.86 9.85 -16.33
C TYR A 117 6.38 9.77 -16.38
N TRP A 118 6.98 10.80 -16.98
CA TRP A 118 8.42 11.03 -17.01
C TRP A 118 8.68 12.43 -16.46
N LEU A 119 9.55 12.52 -15.46
CA LEU A 119 9.98 13.76 -14.85
C LEU A 119 11.23 14.26 -15.55
N MET A 120 11.20 15.52 -15.97
CA MET A 120 12.38 16.22 -16.44
C MET A 120 13.08 16.88 -15.26
N GLY A 121 14.33 16.49 -15.02
CA GLY A 121 15.14 17.01 -13.92
C GLY A 121 16.59 17.26 -14.32
N ILE A 122 17.34 17.89 -13.43
CA ILE A 122 18.78 18.07 -13.56
C ILE A 122 19.45 17.21 -12.49
N LYS A 123 20.33 16.32 -12.91
CA LYS A 123 21.11 15.44 -12.03
C LYS A 123 22.57 15.52 -12.44
N ASN A 124 23.46 15.82 -11.50
CA ASN A 124 24.90 15.97 -11.74
C ASN A 124 25.22 16.89 -12.95
N ASN A 125 24.56 18.04 -13.04
CA ASN A 125 24.70 19.02 -14.13
C ASN A 125 24.30 18.49 -15.54
N THR A 126 23.61 17.36 -15.60
CA THR A 126 23.04 16.80 -16.83
C THR A 126 21.52 16.80 -16.77
N TYR A 127 20.89 17.14 -17.89
CA TYR A 127 19.44 17.04 -18.02
C TYR A 127 19.07 15.58 -18.22
N VAL A 128 18.23 15.03 -17.33
CA VAL A 128 17.83 13.63 -17.37
C VAL A 128 16.30 13.52 -17.36
N CYS A 129 15.79 12.59 -18.17
CA CYS A 129 14.41 12.13 -18.11
C CYS A 129 14.37 10.87 -17.24
N GLU A 130 13.94 11.01 -16.00
CA GLU A 130 13.76 9.88 -15.08
C GLU A 130 12.26 9.62 -14.88
N ARG A 131 11.90 8.37 -14.59
CA ARG A 131 10.52 8.12 -14.17
C ARG A 131 10.35 8.71 -12.76
N PRO A 132 9.26 9.45 -12.46
CA PRO A 132 9.02 9.95 -11.13
C PRO A 132 8.63 8.80 -10.20
N GLU A 133 8.99 8.93 -8.94
CA GLU A 133 8.44 8.06 -7.90
C GLU A 133 6.92 8.18 -7.87
N TYR A 134 6.23 7.09 -7.52
CA TYR A 134 4.77 7.03 -7.50
C TYR A 134 4.11 8.16 -6.68
N PHE A 135 4.79 8.65 -5.64
CA PHE A 135 4.34 9.76 -4.81
C PHE A 135 4.58 11.15 -5.41
N ASP A 136 5.49 11.25 -6.38
CA ASP A 136 5.85 12.48 -7.08
C ASP A 136 5.13 12.61 -8.43
N THR A 137 4.04 11.86 -8.62
CA THR A 137 3.13 12.08 -9.75
C THR A 137 2.48 13.47 -9.68
N PRO A 138 2.20 14.11 -10.82
CA PRO A 138 1.83 15.54 -10.84
C PRO A 138 0.57 15.84 -10.00
N GLN A 139 -0.43 14.96 -10.05
CA GLN A 139 -1.67 15.10 -9.28
C GLN A 139 -1.43 14.96 -7.77
N ARG A 140 -0.63 13.98 -7.36
CA ARG A 140 -0.36 13.71 -5.94
C ARG A 140 0.58 14.75 -5.35
N LEU A 141 1.57 15.19 -6.11
CA LEU A 141 2.47 16.26 -5.72
C LEU A 141 1.70 17.57 -5.53
N ALA A 142 0.84 17.93 -6.49
CA ALA A 142 0.00 19.12 -6.41
C ALA A 142 -0.93 19.09 -5.18
N LYS A 143 -1.60 17.96 -4.94
CA LYS A 143 -2.47 17.79 -3.77
C LYS A 143 -1.71 17.83 -2.44
N ARG A 144 -0.54 17.18 -2.37
CA ARG A 144 0.26 17.07 -1.14
C ARG A 144 0.88 18.40 -0.73
N LYS A 145 1.43 19.14 -1.70
CA LYS A 145 2.17 20.39 -1.46
C LYS A 145 1.34 21.65 -1.73
N ASN A 146 0.04 21.49 -2.00
CA ASN A 146 -0.88 22.56 -2.38
C ASN A 146 -0.31 23.43 -3.53
N CYS A 147 0.17 22.76 -4.59
CA CYS A 147 0.84 23.41 -5.73
C CYS A 147 -0.12 23.66 -6.89
N GLY A 148 0.18 24.69 -7.68
CA GLY A 148 -0.54 24.95 -8.93
C GLY A 148 -0.11 23.97 -10.03
N MET A 149 -1.07 23.35 -10.70
CA MET A 149 -0.84 22.49 -11.86
C MET A 149 -1.33 23.19 -13.13
N LYS A 150 -0.51 23.20 -14.17
CA LYS A 150 -0.88 23.65 -15.52
C LYS A 150 -0.57 22.57 -16.53
N VAL A 151 -1.47 22.37 -17.48
CA VAL A 151 -1.30 21.45 -18.60
C VAL A 151 -1.10 22.30 -19.85
N ASP A 152 -0.10 21.96 -20.65
CA ASP A 152 0.15 22.60 -21.94
C ASP A 152 -1.06 22.40 -22.88
N PRO A 153 -1.41 23.36 -23.75
CA PRO A 153 -2.52 23.24 -24.69
C PRO A 153 -2.47 21.99 -25.60
N LYS A 154 -1.29 21.40 -25.84
CA LYS A 154 -1.17 20.14 -26.59
C LYS A 154 -1.43 18.89 -25.74
N GLY A 155 -1.57 19.04 -24.43
CA GLY A 155 -1.71 17.93 -23.48
C GLY A 155 -0.43 17.12 -23.26
N GLU A 156 0.69 17.52 -23.87
CA GLU A 156 1.94 16.74 -23.88
C GLU A 156 2.83 16.99 -22.66
N LEU A 157 2.67 18.16 -22.02
CA LEU A 157 3.52 18.62 -20.92
C LEU A 157 2.64 19.07 -19.74
N ILE A 158 3.03 18.66 -18.53
CA ILE A 158 2.37 19.05 -17.28
C ILE A 158 3.40 19.77 -16.41
N GLY A 159 3.13 21.03 -16.10
CA GLY A 159 3.93 21.83 -15.18
C GLY A 159 3.28 21.87 -13.80
N VAL A 160 4.01 21.44 -12.78
CA VAL A 160 3.62 21.60 -11.38
C VAL A 160 4.51 22.67 -10.75
N ARG A 161 3.94 23.84 -10.46
CA ARG A 161 4.65 24.95 -9.83
C ARG A 161 4.39 24.93 -8.32
N CYS A 162 5.44 24.58 -7.58
CA CYS A 162 5.45 24.60 -6.12
C CYS A 162 6.30 25.76 -5.61
N HIS A 163 6.14 26.11 -4.33
CA HIS A 163 6.94 27.15 -3.68
C HIS A 163 8.46 26.88 -3.71
N LYS A 164 8.85 25.60 -3.83
CA LYS A 164 10.24 25.12 -3.88
C LYS A 164 10.80 24.91 -5.29
N GLY A 165 10.02 25.16 -6.35
CA GLY A 165 10.48 24.98 -7.73
C GLY A 165 9.38 24.58 -8.72
N LEU A 166 9.77 24.52 -10.00
CA LEU A 166 8.94 24.06 -11.11
C LEU A 166 9.33 22.63 -11.48
N TYR A 167 8.36 21.73 -11.46
CA TYR A 167 8.52 20.34 -11.89
C TYR A 167 7.80 20.14 -13.22
N LEU A 168 8.50 19.58 -14.21
CA LEU A 168 7.96 19.34 -15.55
C LEU A 168 7.82 17.85 -15.80
N TYR A 169 6.63 17.44 -16.21
CA TYR A 169 6.29 16.05 -16.48
C TYR A 169 5.79 15.88 -17.92
N THR A 170 6.06 14.71 -18.51
CA THR A 170 5.48 14.27 -19.79
C THR A 170 4.88 12.87 -19.64
N TYR A 171 3.97 12.50 -20.56
CA TYR A 171 3.38 11.16 -20.59
C TYR A 171 4.26 10.12 -21.30
N ASN A 172 5.12 10.56 -22.22
CA ASN A 172 6.00 9.69 -23.01
C ASN A 172 7.47 10.09 -22.83
N LYS A 173 8.36 9.08 -22.84
CA LYS A 173 9.82 9.23 -22.82
C LYS A 173 10.32 9.99 -24.03
N GLU A 174 9.79 9.71 -25.22
CA GLU A 174 10.21 10.38 -26.46
C GLU A 174 9.91 11.87 -26.42
N THR A 175 8.71 12.22 -25.94
CA THR A 175 8.31 13.60 -25.70
C THR A 175 9.23 14.25 -24.67
N CYS A 176 9.57 13.55 -23.58
CA CYS A 176 10.53 14.06 -22.60
C CYS A 176 11.87 14.42 -23.25
N LEU A 177 12.47 13.51 -24.02
CA LEU A 177 13.74 13.73 -24.71
C LEU A 177 13.66 14.86 -25.74
N LYS A 178 12.54 14.96 -26.48
CA LYS A 178 12.30 16.04 -27.45
C LYS A 178 12.30 17.42 -26.81
N TYR A 179 11.62 17.57 -25.66
CA TYR A 179 11.60 18.83 -24.93
C TYR A 179 12.96 19.11 -24.25
N LEU A 180 13.64 18.07 -23.76
CA LEU A 180 14.94 18.17 -23.11
C LEU A 180 16.01 18.67 -24.08
N ASN A 181 16.01 18.16 -25.32
CA ASN A 181 16.90 18.60 -26.39
C ASN A 181 16.65 20.05 -26.84
N ARG A 182 15.44 20.59 -26.66
CA ARG A 182 15.14 22.00 -26.93
C ARG A 182 15.65 22.94 -25.85
N ILE A 183 15.73 22.46 -24.61
CA ILE A 183 16.10 23.25 -23.43
C ILE A 183 17.61 23.19 -23.17
N LYS A 184 18.28 22.12 -23.62
CA LYS A 184 19.74 21.97 -23.48
C LYS A 184 20.44 23.17 -24.12
N PRO A 185 21.28 23.93 -23.38
CA PRO A 185 22.04 25.03 -23.95
C PRO A 185 22.92 24.50 -25.08
N ARG A 186 22.95 25.23 -26.20
CA ARG A 186 23.63 24.85 -27.44
C ARG A 186 25.15 25.13 -27.32
N ASP A 187 25.78 24.65 -26.25
CA ASP A 187 27.17 25.04 -25.92
C ASP A 187 28.22 23.98 -26.22
N ASN A 188 27.88 22.84 -26.82
CA ASN A 188 28.85 21.81 -27.22
C ASN A 188 28.71 21.39 -28.70
N LEU A 189 28.70 22.39 -29.59
CA LEU A 189 28.93 22.22 -31.04
C LEU A 189 30.08 23.14 -31.45
N SER A 190 31.27 22.90 -30.90
CA SER A 190 32.55 23.38 -31.42
C SER A 190 33.68 22.56 -30.80
N ASN A 191 33.86 21.35 -31.34
CA ASN A 191 35.19 20.80 -31.57
C ASN A 191 35.42 20.87 -33.08
#